data_AF-A0AAU5KKQ0-F1
#
_entry.id   AF-A0AAU5KKQ0-F1
#
_cell.length_a   1.000
_cell.length_b   1.000
_cell.length_c   1.000
_cell.angle_alpha   90.00
_cell.angle_beta   90.00
_cell.angle_gamma   90.00
#
_symmetry.space_group_name_H-M   'P 1'
#
loop_
_entity.id
_entity.type
_entity.pdbx_description
1 polymer ?
#
loop_
_entity_poly.entity_id
_entity_poly.type
_entity_poly.pdbx_seq_one_letter_code
_entity_poly.pdbx_strand_id
1 'polypeptide(L)'
;MSTAAIPGAPLPVRTPGSRARGRHRRPERPELPVGAPALVLAVPAEATPQAVAVVDELLSILRGEQPGILAAAGWLPTAPSPAPEAGATASAAADADVDSGAADTGAAAGTEAEAAEQAAEASPAPAVQQVDTVESLVAGALAAGMPAPVLVPLLPGPHGYLTELHALAARTGAQVTDVLGPHPLLAEAVHVRLSEAGLARADRARLFAIATAADGVVLTTVGGEDAAAAAGITGVLLAARLAVPVVAAALDVPGAVAGAVEHLRATGSQRPALAPLVIGPEAPEDLLLAACEETGCPSAAALGAYPTLGQLIASAYLAALPEPVAEPLPTEELLTEEPVAGE
;
A
#
# COMPACT_ATOMS: atom_id res chain seq x y z
N MET A 1 47.98 -20.92 -16.84
CA MET A 1 48.36 -22.19 -17.49
C MET A 1 47.12 -22.77 -18.15
N SER A 2 47.02 -22.67 -19.47
CA SER A 2 45.88 -23.19 -20.24
C SER A 2 46.01 -24.71 -20.42
N THR A 3 45.06 -25.46 -19.90
CA THR A 3 44.91 -26.88 -20.21
C THR A 3 44.39 -27.01 -21.65
N ALA A 4 45.18 -27.66 -22.50
CA ALA A 4 44.81 -28.02 -23.85
C ALA A 4 43.74 -29.13 -23.85
N ALA A 5 42.74 -29.00 -24.73
CA ALA A 5 41.73 -30.02 -24.94
C ALA A 5 42.34 -31.24 -25.66
N ILE A 6 42.19 -32.43 -25.07
CA ILE A 6 42.64 -33.70 -25.63
C ILE A 6 41.72 -34.07 -26.80
N PRO A 7 42.23 -34.31 -28.03
CA PRO A 7 41.40 -34.76 -29.14
C PRO A 7 40.96 -36.20 -28.91
N GLY A 8 39.65 -36.45 -28.81
CA GLY A 8 39.07 -37.80 -28.71
C GLY A 8 38.34 -38.11 -27.40
N ALA A 9 38.30 -37.18 -26.43
CA ALA A 9 37.43 -37.35 -25.27
C ALA A 9 35.95 -37.18 -25.69
N PRO A 10 35.05 -38.15 -25.40
CA PRO A 10 33.64 -37.99 -25.69
C PRO A 10 33.09 -36.79 -24.92
N LEU A 11 32.40 -35.88 -25.63
CA LEU A 11 31.80 -34.69 -25.04
C LEU A 11 30.85 -35.09 -23.90
N PRO A 12 30.86 -34.39 -22.76
CA PRO A 12 29.94 -34.70 -21.66
C PRO A 12 28.49 -34.56 -22.15
N VAL A 13 27.80 -35.69 -22.22
CA VAL A 13 26.38 -35.74 -22.56
C VAL A 13 25.60 -35.36 -21.32
N ARG A 14 24.85 -34.26 -21.39
CA ARG A 14 23.86 -33.91 -20.36
C ARG A 14 22.78 -34.98 -20.35
N THR A 15 22.77 -35.83 -19.33
CA THR A 15 21.62 -36.68 -19.03
C THR A 15 20.43 -35.76 -18.77
N PRO A 16 19.31 -35.88 -19.50
CA PRO A 16 18.13 -35.09 -19.17
C PRO A 16 17.71 -35.47 -17.75
N GLY A 17 17.76 -34.50 -16.83
CA GLY A 17 17.26 -34.67 -15.48
C GLY A 17 15.82 -35.19 -15.52
N SER A 18 15.46 -36.00 -14.54
CA SER A 18 14.08 -36.45 -14.36
C SER A 18 13.16 -35.22 -14.47
N ARG A 19 12.16 -35.28 -15.36
CA ARG A 19 11.17 -34.21 -15.46
C ARG A 19 10.53 -34.08 -14.08
N ALA A 20 10.80 -32.96 -13.40
CA ALA A 20 10.10 -32.61 -12.19
C ALA A 20 8.59 -32.70 -12.47
N ARG A 21 7.94 -33.70 -11.85
CA ARG A 21 6.48 -33.80 -11.85
C ARG A 21 5.96 -32.60 -11.08
N GLY A 22 5.05 -31.85 -11.69
CA GLY A 22 4.31 -30.76 -11.05
C GLY A 22 4.61 -29.38 -11.61
N ARG A 23 4.23 -29.12 -12.86
CA ARG A 23 3.84 -27.76 -13.24
C ARG A 23 2.52 -27.52 -12.52
N HIS A 24 2.38 -26.43 -11.77
CA HIS A 24 1.22 -26.10 -10.91
C HIS A 24 1.24 -26.61 -9.46
N ARG A 25 2.40 -26.80 -8.81
CA ARG A 25 2.41 -26.59 -7.36
C ARG A 25 2.70 -25.12 -7.11
N ARG A 26 1.71 -24.41 -6.58
CA ARG A 26 1.95 -23.15 -5.89
C ARG A 26 3.06 -23.41 -4.86
N PRO A 27 4.04 -22.50 -4.67
CA PRO A 27 4.96 -22.62 -3.54
C PRO A 27 4.16 -22.93 -2.28
N GLU A 28 4.62 -23.89 -1.47
CA GLU A 28 3.96 -24.22 -0.20
C GLU A 28 3.84 -22.92 0.60
N ARG A 29 2.60 -22.56 0.95
CA ARG A 29 2.35 -21.39 1.78
C ARG A 29 2.75 -21.75 3.20
N PRO A 30 3.54 -20.92 3.90
CA PRO A 30 3.81 -21.13 5.30
C PRO A 30 2.49 -21.26 6.07
N GLU A 31 2.31 -22.35 6.81
CA GLU A 31 1.15 -22.48 7.69
C GLU A 31 1.33 -21.55 8.90
N LEU A 32 0.26 -20.88 9.30
CA LEU A 32 0.25 -20.07 10.51
C LEU A 32 0.34 -20.97 11.75
N PRO A 33 1.31 -20.73 12.65
CA PRO A 33 1.35 -21.44 13.92
C PRO A 33 0.05 -21.26 14.71
N VAL A 34 -0.38 -22.33 15.39
CA VAL A 34 -1.53 -22.25 16.29
C VAL A 34 -1.23 -21.23 17.39
N GLY A 35 -2.16 -20.28 17.59
CA GLY A 35 -1.98 -19.22 18.59
C GLY A 35 -1.07 -18.07 18.13
N ALA A 36 -0.77 -17.94 16.83
CA ALA A 36 -0.04 -16.80 16.31
C ALA A 36 -0.72 -15.47 16.71
N PRO A 37 0.07 -14.44 17.09
CA PRO A 37 -0.45 -13.11 17.42
C PRO A 37 -1.23 -12.53 16.23
N ALA A 38 -2.29 -11.76 16.50
CA ALA A 38 -3.02 -11.07 15.45
C ALA A 38 -2.13 -10.06 14.70
N LEU A 39 -2.42 -9.83 13.42
CA LEU A 39 -1.85 -8.76 12.63
C LEU A 39 -2.73 -7.51 12.78
N VAL A 40 -2.12 -6.39 13.18
CA VAL A 40 -2.76 -5.07 13.11
C VAL A 40 -2.05 -4.26 12.03
N LEU A 41 -2.78 -3.94 10.97
CA LEU A 41 -2.30 -3.05 9.92
C LEU A 41 -2.43 -1.62 10.44
N ALA A 42 -1.29 -1.00 10.76
CA ALA A 42 -1.23 0.33 11.35
C ALA A 42 -1.30 1.39 10.24
N VAL A 43 -2.48 2.00 10.09
CA VAL A 43 -2.79 2.96 9.03
C VAL A 43 -2.42 4.37 9.47
N PRO A 44 -1.54 5.08 8.74
CA PRO A 44 -1.03 6.41 9.11
C PRO A 44 -2.01 7.55 8.77
N ALA A 45 -3.32 7.30 8.90
CA ALA A 45 -4.37 8.23 8.46
C ALA A 45 -5.64 8.08 9.29
N GLU A 46 -6.48 9.11 9.26
CA GLU A 46 -7.88 8.99 9.68
C GLU A 46 -8.67 8.13 8.68
N ALA A 47 -9.73 7.48 9.15
CA ALA A 47 -10.56 6.58 8.35
C ALA A 47 -11.55 7.33 7.46
N THR A 48 -11.06 7.90 6.36
CA THR A 48 -11.91 8.40 5.28
C THR A 48 -12.51 7.23 4.48
N PRO A 49 -13.66 7.39 3.81
CA PRO A 49 -14.27 6.32 3.02
C PRO A 49 -13.32 5.74 1.95
N GLN A 50 -12.51 6.58 1.31
CA GLN A 50 -11.53 6.18 0.31
C GLN A 50 -10.40 5.36 0.93
N ALA A 51 -9.86 5.80 2.07
CA ALA A 51 -8.81 5.07 2.75
C ALA A 51 -9.33 3.72 3.28
N VAL A 52 -10.53 3.68 3.87
CA VAL A 52 -11.17 2.46 4.34
C VAL A 52 -11.37 1.46 3.21
N ALA A 53 -11.84 1.90 2.04
CA ALA A 53 -12.00 1.02 0.89
C ALA A 53 -10.68 0.35 0.45
N VAL A 54 -9.59 1.13 0.38
CA VAL A 54 -8.25 0.59 0.05
C VAL A 54 -7.78 -0.42 1.10
N VAL A 55 -7.96 -0.10 2.38
CA VAL A 55 -7.50 -0.94 3.49
C VAL A 55 -8.32 -2.23 3.60
N ASP A 56 -9.63 -2.17 3.42
CA ASP A 56 -10.51 -3.36 3.42
C ASP A 56 -10.20 -4.29 2.26
N GLU A 57 -9.88 -3.74 1.09
CA GLU A 57 -9.44 -4.54 -0.06
C GLU A 57 -8.07 -5.18 0.22
N LEU A 58 -7.12 -4.46 0.81
CA LEU A 58 -5.83 -5.03 1.25
C LEU A 58 -5.99 -6.16 2.28
N LEU A 59 -6.88 -5.99 3.27
CA LEU A 59 -7.19 -7.03 4.24
C LEU A 59 -7.84 -8.26 3.56
N SER A 60 -8.68 -8.03 2.56
CA SER A 60 -9.29 -9.11 1.78
C SER A 60 -8.25 -9.88 0.97
N ILE A 61 -7.32 -9.19 0.31
CA ILE A 61 -6.18 -9.79 -0.39
C ILE A 61 -5.30 -10.56 0.59
N LEU A 62 -4.96 -9.96 1.73
CA LEU A 62 -4.13 -10.57 2.77
C LEU A 62 -4.73 -11.89 3.28
N ARG A 63 -6.05 -11.91 3.56
CA ARG A 63 -6.76 -13.14 3.99
C ARG A 63 -6.80 -14.18 2.88
N GLY A 64 -6.87 -13.76 1.61
CA GLY A 64 -6.71 -14.63 0.45
C GLY A 64 -5.29 -15.21 0.33
N GLU A 65 -4.27 -14.42 0.68
CA GLU A 65 -2.87 -14.82 0.66
C GLU A 65 -2.47 -15.73 1.82
N GLN A 66 -2.98 -15.45 3.03
CA GLN A 66 -2.73 -16.20 4.26
C GLN A 66 -4.07 -16.62 4.90
N PRO A 67 -4.64 -17.77 4.49
CA PRO A 67 -5.85 -18.28 5.10
C PRO A 67 -5.66 -18.52 6.60
N GLY A 68 -6.62 -18.06 7.41
CA GLY A 68 -6.58 -18.19 8.86
C GLY A 68 -5.86 -17.06 9.60
N ILE A 69 -5.32 -16.06 8.88
CA ILE A 69 -4.73 -14.87 9.51
C ILE A 69 -5.82 -14.06 10.23
N LEU A 70 -5.58 -13.74 11.50
CA LEU A 70 -6.38 -12.77 12.26
C LEU A 70 -5.83 -11.38 11.97
N ALA A 71 -6.47 -10.64 11.06
CA ALA A 71 -6.00 -9.33 10.62
C ALA A 71 -7.10 -8.26 10.75
N ALA A 72 -6.73 -7.13 11.37
CA ALA A 72 -7.55 -5.93 11.53
C ALA A 72 -6.74 -4.67 11.15
N ALA A 73 -7.44 -3.57 10.86
CA ALA A 73 -6.82 -2.28 10.60
C ALA A 73 -6.98 -1.35 11.81
N GLY A 74 -5.88 -0.74 12.24
CA GLY A 74 -5.88 0.27 13.28
C GLY A 74 -5.55 1.63 12.70
N TRP A 75 -6.40 2.62 12.97
CA TRP A 75 -6.33 3.95 12.36
C TRP A 75 -5.78 5.01 13.31
N LEU A 76 -5.44 6.19 12.78
CA LEU A 76 -5.20 7.36 13.63
C LEU A 76 -6.51 7.80 14.29
N PRO A 77 -6.45 8.36 15.51
CA PRO A 77 -7.62 8.94 16.15
C PRO A 77 -8.18 10.05 15.26
N THR A 78 -9.44 9.94 14.87
CA THR A 78 -10.13 11.02 14.15
C THR A 78 -10.26 12.23 15.07
N ALA A 79 -9.76 13.38 14.64
CA ALA A 79 -10.00 14.62 15.37
C ALA A 79 -11.52 14.87 15.44
N PRO A 80 -12.08 15.33 16.59
CA PRO A 80 -13.50 15.65 16.65
C PRO A 80 -13.81 16.69 15.58
N SER A 81 -14.76 16.39 14.68
CA SER A 81 -15.26 17.36 13.71
C SER A 81 -15.63 18.65 14.45
N PRO A 82 -15.17 19.84 14.02
CA PRO A 82 -15.73 21.07 14.55
C PRO A 82 -17.24 21.00 14.32
N ALA A 83 -18.02 21.17 15.39
CA ALA A 83 -19.47 21.17 15.31
C ALA A 83 -19.91 22.25 14.30
N PRO A 84 -20.99 22.04 13.53
CA PRO A 84 -21.53 23.12 12.71
C PRO A 84 -21.99 24.24 13.64
N GLU A 85 -21.31 25.39 13.57
CA GLU A 85 -21.76 26.59 14.27
C GLU A 85 -23.13 27.00 13.73
N ALA A 86 -24.17 26.63 14.47
CA ALA A 86 -25.53 27.05 14.23
C ALA A 86 -25.67 28.55 14.58
N GLY A 87 -25.66 29.38 13.54
CA GLY A 87 -26.46 30.61 13.41
C GLY A 87 -26.44 31.63 14.55
N ALA A 88 -25.72 32.73 14.32
CA ALA A 88 -26.09 34.03 14.88
C ALA A 88 -26.59 34.93 13.74
N THR A 89 -27.92 35.06 13.61
CA THR A 89 -28.59 35.98 12.71
C THR A 89 -28.77 37.37 13.32
N ALA A 90 -28.36 38.37 12.52
CA ALA A 90 -29.06 39.62 12.16
C ALA A 90 -29.12 40.83 13.10
N SER A 91 -28.68 41.97 12.53
CA SER A 91 -29.35 43.29 12.49
C SER A 91 -28.47 44.24 11.65
N ALA A 92 -28.88 45.22 10.84
CA ALA A 92 -30.05 45.58 10.02
C ALA A 92 -29.76 46.99 9.43
N ALA A 93 -30.47 47.37 8.35
CA ALA A 93 -30.65 48.72 7.74
C ALA A 93 -29.57 49.19 6.74
N ALA A 94 -29.86 49.90 5.64
CA ALA A 94 -31.04 50.18 4.80
C ALA A 94 -30.55 51.00 3.57
N ASP A 95 -31.47 51.28 2.63
CA ASP A 95 -31.40 52.18 1.45
C ASP A 95 -30.66 51.64 0.21
N ALA A 96 -31.31 51.26 -0.91
CA ALA A 96 -32.30 51.90 -1.81
C ALA A 96 -31.60 52.37 -3.10
N ASP A 97 -31.91 51.73 -4.24
CA ASP A 97 -32.49 52.40 -5.41
C ASP A 97 -32.79 51.40 -6.55
N VAL A 98 -33.96 51.58 -7.13
CA VAL A 98 -34.59 50.77 -8.19
C VAL A 98 -34.59 51.63 -9.45
N ASP A 99 -34.19 51.06 -10.59
CA ASP A 99 -34.64 51.53 -11.91
C ASP A 99 -35.18 50.35 -12.71
N SER A 100 -36.27 50.63 -13.40
CA SER A 100 -37.23 49.70 -13.99
C SER A 100 -37.25 49.84 -15.51
N GLY A 101 -37.31 48.71 -16.22
CA GLY A 101 -37.64 48.66 -17.64
C GLY A 101 -38.59 47.49 -17.91
N ALA A 102 -39.85 47.81 -18.17
CA ALA A 102 -40.96 46.88 -18.41
C ALA A 102 -41.21 46.65 -19.91
N ALA A 103 -41.75 45.46 -20.24
CA ALA A 103 -42.67 45.11 -21.34
C ALA A 103 -42.41 43.64 -21.77
N ASP A 104 -43.34 42.77 -22.12
CA ASP A 104 -44.82 42.73 -22.11
C ASP A 104 -45.16 41.24 -22.44
N THR A 105 -46.45 40.93 -22.43
CA THR A 105 -47.16 39.72 -22.02
C THR A 105 -47.66 38.82 -23.16
N GLY A 106 -48.12 37.62 -22.79
CA GLY A 106 -49.04 36.76 -23.57
C GLY A 106 -48.89 35.26 -23.22
N ALA A 107 -49.54 34.70 -22.19
CA ALA A 107 -50.94 34.20 -22.10
C ALA A 107 -51.23 33.04 -23.10
N ALA A 108 -51.83 31.88 -22.78
CA ALA A 108 -52.60 31.43 -21.61
C ALA A 108 -52.75 29.87 -21.55
N ALA A 109 -52.96 29.35 -20.33
CA ALA A 109 -53.89 28.29 -19.87
C ALA A 109 -53.69 26.80 -20.28
N GLY A 110 -53.81 25.80 -19.40
CA GLY A 110 -54.19 25.78 -17.98
C GLY A 110 -54.04 24.38 -17.33
N THR A 111 -53.94 24.40 -15.98
CA THR A 111 -54.49 23.50 -14.93
C THR A 111 -54.74 22.01 -15.25
N GLU A 112 -54.35 21.04 -14.41
CA GLU A 112 -54.63 20.93 -12.97
C GLU A 112 -53.51 20.24 -12.16
N ALA A 113 -53.45 20.63 -10.88
CA ALA A 113 -52.65 20.04 -9.82
C ALA A 113 -53.36 18.82 -9.20
N GLU A 114 -52.60 17.83 -8.73
CA GLU A 114 -52.65 17.37 -7.34
C GLU A 114 -51.62 16.27 -7.03
N ALA A 115 -50.90 16.51 -5.92
CA ALA A 115 -50.45 15.55 -4.93
C ALA A 115 -49.60 14.34 -5.36
N ALA A 116 -48.28 14.46 -5.20
CA ALA A 116 -47.47 13.40 -4.62
C ALA A 116 -46.37 14.04 -3.77
N GLU A 117 -46.66 14.05 -2.48
CA GLU A 117 -45.86 14.55 -1.39
C GLU A 117 -44.47 13.92 -1.39
N GLN A 118 -43.47 14.80 -1.32
CA GLN A 118 -42.07 14.49 -1.14
C GLN A 118 -41.89 13.84 0.24
N ALA A 119 -41.84 12.51 0.28
CA ALA A 119 -41.06 11.82 1.27
C ALA A 119 -39.58 12.04 0.91
N ALA A 120 -39.03 13.16 1.37
CA ALA A 120 -37.61 13.30 1.59
C ALA A 120 -37.23 12.26 2.65
N GLU A 121 -36.98 11.04 2.18
CA GLU A 121 -36.32 10.02 2.97
C GLU A 121 -34.90 10.54 3.17
N ALA A 122 -34.74 11.23 4.30
CA ALA A 122 -33.46 11.58 4.86
C ALA A 122 -32.66 10.28 4.92
N SER A 123 -31.83 10.07 3.89
CA SER A 123 -30.83 9.03 3.86
C SER A 123 -30.11 9.14 5.19
N PRO A 124 -30.14 8.10 6.04
CA PRO A 124 -29.51 8.19 7.34
C PRO A 124 -28.05 8.57 7.09
N ALA A 125 -27.59 9.64 7.75
CA ALA A 125 -26.16 9.91 7.85
C ALA A 125 -25.48 8.57 8.15
N PRO A 126 -24.47 8.14 7.37
CA PRO A 126 -23.89 6.82 7.56
C PRO A 126 -23.49 6.74 9.03
N ALA A 127 -24.03 5.73 9.73
CA ALA A 127 -23.65 5.45 11.10
C ALA A 127 -22.13 5.46 11.12
N VAL A 128 -21.54 6.39 11.88
CA VAL A 128 -20.10 6.52 11.99
C VAL A 128 -19.60 5.16 12.43
N GLN A 129 -19.03 4.39 11.49
CA GLN A 129 -18.46 3.09 11.80
C GLN A 129 -17.45 3.37 12.90
N GLN A 130 -17.59 2.70 14.05
CA GLN A 130 -16.63 2.86 15.12
C GLN A 130 -15.30 2.33 14.60
N VAL A 131 -14.41 3.25 14.26
CA VAL A 131 -13.12 2.94 13.67
C VAL A 131 -12.18 2.59 14.80
N ASP A 132 -11.62 1.39 14.74
CA ASP A 132 -10.69 0.92 15.76
C ASP A 132 -9.33 1.63 15.60
N THR A 133 -8.83 2.22 16.68
CA THR A 133 -7.44 2.72 16.72
C THR A 133 -6.47 1.57 16.99
N VAL A 134 -5.21 1.72 16.59
CA VAL A 134 -4.16 0.71 16.92
C VAL A 134 -4.11 0.45 18.42
N GLU A 135 -4.20 1.50 19.25
CA GLU A 135 -4.19 1.39 20.71
C GLU A 135 -5.41 0.59 21.24
N SER A 136 -6.60 0.83 20.69
CA SER A 136 -7.81 0.10 21.09
C SER A 136 -7.74 -1.39 20.74
N LEU A 137 -7.17 -1.75 19.59
CA LEU A 137 -6.99 -3.14 19.16
C LEU A 137 -5.98 -3.87 20.03
N VAL A 138 -4.85 -3.22 20.35
CA VAL A 138 -3.84 -3.77 21.24
C VAL A 138 -4.42 -3.98 22.64
N ALA A 139 -5.11 -2.97 23.19
CA ALA A 139 -5.76 -3.08 24.50
C ALA A 139 -6.82 -4.18 24.53
N GLY A 140 -7.62 -4.31 23.48
CA GLY A 140 -8.63 -5.36 23.34
C GLY A 140 -8.02 -6.77 23.33
N ALA A 141 -6.93 -6.98 22.60
CA ALA A 141 -6.21 -8.25 22.58
C ALA A 141 -5.66 -8.62 23.96
N LEU A 142 -5.01 -7.67 24.63
CA LEU A 142 -4.45 -7.88 25.98
C LEU A 142 -5.55 -8.18 27.01
N ALA A 143 -6.67 -7.47 26.97
CA ALA A 143 -7.82 -7.69 27.86
C ALA A 143 -8.45 -9.08 27.66
N ALA A 144 -8.41 -9.60 26.43
CA ALA A 144 -8.87 -10.95 26.09
C ALA A 144 -7.86 -12.06 26.47
N GLY A 145 -6.69 -11.72 27.02
CA GLY A 145 -5.62 -12.67 27.32
C GLY A 145 -4.93 -13.25 26.09
N MET A 146 -5.08 -12.60 24.93
CA MET A 146 -4.43 -12.98 23.69
C MET A 146 -2.98 -12.44 23.64
N PRO A 147 -2.09 -13.05 22.83
CA PRO A 147 -0.76 -12.47 22.59
C PRO A 147 -0.85 -11.05 22.05
N ALA A 148 0.12 -10.20 22.42
CA ALA A 148 0.23 -8.86 21.86
C ALA A 148 0.35 -8.95 20.33
N PRO A 149 -0.41 -8.13 19.57
CA PRO A 149 -0.43 -8.22 18.12
C PRO A 149 0.90 -7.76 17.51
N VAL A 150 1.16 -8.23 16.29
CA VAL A 150 2.23 -7.69 15.43
C VAL A 150 1.64 -6.51 14.66
N LEU A 151 2.25 -5.34 14.84
CA LEU A 151 1.89 -4.10 14.17
C LEU A 151 2.69 -4.00 12.87
N VAL A 152 2.00 -3.99 11.73
CA VAL A 152 2.62 -3.78 10.42
C VAL A 152 2.30 -2.36 9.97
N PRO A 153 3.29 -1.44 9.88
CA PRO A 153 3.06 -0.11 9.35
C PRO A 153 2.64 -0.18 7.88
N LEU A 154 1.49 0.40 7.52
CA LEU A 154 1.06 0.52 6.13
C LEU A 154 1.79 1.70 5.45
N LEU A 155 3.10 1.55 5.29
CA LEU A 155 4.00 2.59 4.80
C LEU A 155 5.08 1.97 3.90
N PRO A 156 5.37 2.55 2.72
CA PRO A 156 6.43 2.08 1.84
C PRO A 156 7.82 2.54 2.27
N GLY A 157 7.93 3.50 3.19
CA GLY A 157 9.19 4.09 3.62
C GLY A 157 9.06 4.85 4.95
N PRO A 158 10.15 5.53 5.39
CA PRO A 158 10.16 6.38 6.58
C PRO A 158 8.97 7.35 6.64
N HIS A 159 8.39 7.53 7.83
CA HIS A 159 7.26 8.44 8.04
C HIS A 159 7.19 8.88 9.51
N GLY A 160 6.69 10.09 9.78
CA GLY A 160 6.59 10.63 11.14
C GLY A 160 5.76 9.76 12.11
N TYR A 161 4.73 9.10 11.57
CA TYR A 161 3.84 8.17 12.30
C TYR A 161 4.58 7.04 13.04
N LEU A 162 5.73 6.59 12.52
CA LEU A 162 6.49 5.49 13.12
C LEU A 162 6.95 5.78 14.54
N THR A 163 7.20 7.05 14.87
CA THR A 163 7.62 7.47 16.22
C THR A 163 6.56 7.13 17.27
N GLU A 164 5.31 7.49 16.99
CA GLU A 164 4.19 7.23 17.89
C GLU A 164 3.84 5.74 17.96
N LEU A 165 3.92 5.05 16.81
CA LEU A 165 3.69 3.61 16.73
C LEU A 165 4.70 2.81 17.56
N HIS A 166 6.00 3.14 17.46
CA HIS A 166 7.03 2.52 18.29
C HIS A 166 6.88 2.86 19.77
N ALA A 167 6.48 4.09 20.10
CA ALA A 167 6.21 4.47 21.48
C ALA A 167 5.03 3.68 22.07
N LEU A 168 3.97 3.44 21.30
CA LEU A 168 2.84 2.60 21.70
C LEU A 168 3.28 1.14 21.91
N ALA A 169 4.02 0.59 20.96
CA ALA A 169 4.55 -0.77 21.03
C ALA A 169 5.42 -1.01 22.27
N ALA A 170 6.33 -0.07 22.58
CA ALA A 170 7.18 -0.15 23.76
C ALA A 170 6.39 -0.16 25.09
N ARG A 171 5.24 0.52 25.15
CA ARG A 171 4.37 0.53 26.35
C ARG A 171 3.51 -0.73 26.49
N THR A 172 3.18 -1.37 25.37
CA THR A 172 2.18 -2.44 25.31
C THR A 172 2.79 -3.83 25.11
N GLY A 173 4.07 -3.91 24.75
CA GLY A 173 4.75 -5.16 24.41
C GLY A 173 4.39 -5.69 23.00
N ALA A 174 3.67 -4.92 22.20
CA ALA A 174 3.44 -5.25 20.79
C ALA A 174 4.75 -5.15 20.00
N GLN A 175 4.89 -5.96 18.95
CA GLN A 175 6.03 -5.91 18.04
C GLN A 175 5.68 -5.07 16.82
N VAL A 176 6.56 -4.18 16.39
CA VAL A 176 6.40 -3.42 15.13
C VAL A 176 7.34 -3.99 14.09
N THR A 177 6.84 -4.25 12.89
CA THR A 177 7.70 -4.63 11.75
C THR A 177 8.40 -3.41 11.17
N ASP A 178 9.42 -3.64 10.34
CA ASP A 178 9.89 -2.59 9.44
C ASP A 178 8.78 -2.11 8.50
N VAL A 179 8.98 -0.93 7.91
CA VAL A 179 8.16 -0.44 6.79
C VAL A 179 8.26 -1.39 5.59
N LEU A 180 7.29 -1.32 4.69
CA LEU A 180 7.16 -2.29 3.59
C LEU A 180 8.29 -2.20 2.56
N GLY A 181 9.00 -1.07 2.47
CA GLY A 181 10.08 -0.85 1.53
C GLY A 181 11.47 -0.76 2.17
N PRO A 182 12.55 -0.93 1.39
CA PRO A 182 12.57 -1.14 -0.06
C PRO A 182 12.34 -2.61 -0.46
N HIS A 183 11.50 -2.85 -1.48
CA HIS A 183 11.20 -4.23 -1.90
C HIS A 183 10.89 -4.35 -3.42
N PRO A 184 11.30 -5.43 -4.11
CA PRO A 184 10.98 -5.65 -5.52
C PRO A 184 9.48 -5.66 -5.85
N LEU A 185 8.63 -6.10 -4.91
CA LEU A 185 7.17 -6.08 -5.07
C LEU A 185 6.58 -4.66 -5.08
N LEU A 186 7.23 -3.69 -4.44
CA LEU A 186 6.83 -2.28 -4.54
C LEU A 186 7.19 -1.72 -5.92
N ALA A 187 8.40 -2.00 -6.41
CA ALA A 187 8.80 -1.61 -7.77
C ALA A 187 7.91 -2.26 -8.84
N GLU A 188 7.41 -3.47 -8.59
CA GLU A 188 6.40 -4.12 -9.42
C GLU A 188 5.06 -3.40 -9.41
N ALA A 189 4.53 -3.07 -8.23
CA ALA A 189 3.26 -2.34 -8.12
C ALA A 189 3.34 -0.98 -8.80
N VAL A 190 4.42 -0.23 -8.61
CA VAL A 190 4.65 1.06 -9.29
C VAL A 190 4.72 0.88 -10.81
N HIS A 191 5.42 -0.16 -11.29
CA HIS A 191 5.49 -0.46 -12.72
C HIS A 191 4.11 -0.74 -13.33
N VAL A 192 3.26 -1.48 -12.61
CA VAL A 192 1.89 -1.75 -13.06
C VAL A 192 1.08 -0.46 -13.11
N ARG A 193 1.13 0.39 -12.07
CA ARG A 193 0.44 1.69 -12.07
C ARG A 193 0.88 2.59 -13.23
N LEU A 194 2.18 2.62 -13.53
CA LEU A 194 2.69 3.30 -14.71
C LEU A 194 2.15 2.69 -16.01
N SER A 195 2.02 1.36 -16.10
CA SER A 195 1.46 0.72 -17.28
C SER A 195 -0.04 0.98 -17.45
N GLU A 196 -0.81 0.99 -16.36
CA GLU A 196 -2.24 1.33 -16.38
C GLU A 196 -2.48 2.76 -16.86
N ALA A 197 -1.59 3.68 -16.47
CA ALA A 197 -1.57 5.06 -16.97
C ALA A 197 -1.01 5.22 -18.40
N GLY A 198 -0.58 4.12 -19.05
CA GLY A 198 0.05 4.16 -20.37
C GLY A 198 1.45 4.79 -20.41
N LEU A 199 2.06 4.99 -19.23
CA LEU A 199 3.38 5.62 -19.04
C LEU A 199 4.54 4.63 -19.19
N ALA A 200 4.29 3.36 -18.86
CA ALA A 200 5.22 2.25 -19.04
C ALA A 200 4.62 1.15 -19.93
N ARG A 201 5.48 0.29 -20.48
CA ARG A 201 5.02 -0.92 -21.19
C ARG A 201 4.63 -2.00 -20.19
N ALA A 202 3.48 -2.62 -20.42
CA ALA A 202 3.00 -3.76 -19.63
C ALA A 202 3.91 -5.00 -19.69
N ASP A 203 4.56 -5.22 -20.83
CA ASP A 203 5.45 -6.38 -21.04
C ASP A 203 6.50 -6.06 -22.12
N ARG A 204 7.78 -6.21 -21.79
CA ARG A 204 8.90 -6.00 -22.73
C ARG A 204 8.97 -7.10 -23.80
N ALA A 205 8.45 -8.30 -23.54
CA ALA A 205 8.56 -9.45 -24.45
C ALA A 205 7.64 -9.35 -25.68
N ARG A 206 6.59 -8.52 -25.63
CA ARG A 206 5.69 -8.30 -26.76
C ARG A 206 6.29 -7.22 -27.67
N LEU A 207 7.15 -7.67 -28.59
CA LEU A 207 8.01 -6.93 -29.53
C LEU A 207 7.33 -5.93 -30.50
N PHE A 208 6.14 -5.41 -30.20
CA PHE A 208 5.34 -4.60 -31.15
C PHE A 208 5.13 -3.13 -30.78
N ALA A 209 5.51 -2.68 -29.57
CA ALA A 209 5.47 -1.27 -29.21
C ALA A 209 6.85 -0.62 -29.41
N ILE A 210 6.91 0.51 -30.14
CA ILE A 210 8.16 1.13 -30.60
C ILE A 210 8.78 2.07 -29.54
N ALA A 211 8.01 2.64 -28.60
CA ALA A 211 8.55 3.47 -27.49
C ALA A 211 7.71 3.31 -26.19
N THR A 212 8.33 3.51 -25.01
CA THR A 212 7.60 3.82 -23.77
C THR A 212 7.17 5.30 -23.82
N ALA A 213 6.06 5.65 -23.18
CA ALA A 213 5.59 7.04 -23.16
C ALA A 213 6.49 7.92 -22.28
N ALA A 214 6.94 7.40 -21.13
CA ALA A 214 7.95 8.03 -20.29
C ALA A 214 9.37 7.56 -20.68
N ASP A 215 10.33 8.50 -20.68
CA ASP A 215 11.78 8.23 -20.85
C ASP A 215 12.61 8.64 -19.62
N GLY A 216 11.93 9.01 -18.54
CA GLY A 216 12.46 9.21 -17.19
C GLY A 216 11.30 9.19 -16.19
N VAL A 217 11.56 8.78 -14.95
CA VAL A 217 10.53 8.67 -13.92
C VAL A 217 10.96 9.38 -12.64
N VAL A 218 10.07 10.19 -12.08
CA VAL A 218 10.20 10.68 -10.71
C VAL A 218 9.38 9.77 -9.80
N LEU A 219 10.05 9.01 -8.94
CA LEU A 219 9.42 8.16 -7.93
C LEU A 219 9.04 9.03 -6.73
N THR A 220 7.76 9.35 -6.61
CA THR A 220 7.25 10.30 -5.60
C THR A 220 6.86 9.58 -4.31
N THR A 221 7.20 10.13 -3.15
CA THR A 221 6.84 9.57 -1.83
C THR A 221 6.38 10.69 -0.89
N VAL A 222 5.87 10.34 0.28
CA VAL A 222 5.68 11.24 1.43
C VAL A 222 6.59 10.82 2.58
N GLY A 223 6.81 11.70 3.56
CA GLY A 223 7.70 11.47 4.70
C GLY A 223 9.02 12.25 4.61
N GLY A 224 9.07 13.30 3.79
CA GLY A 224 10.23 14.19 3.68
C GLY A 224 11.43 13.60 2.95
N GLU A 225 12.57 14.29 3.08
CA GLU A 225 13.83 13.95 2.40
C GLU A 225 14.36 12.56 2.77
N ASP A 226 14.18 12.14 4.03
CA ASP A 226 14.59 10.81 4.49
C ASP A 226 13.82 9.70 3.76
N ALA A 227 12.51 9.91 3.54
CA ALA A 227 11.70 8.99 2.76
C ALA A 227 12.11 8.97 1.29
N ALA A 228 12.41 10.13 0.69
CA ALA A 228 12.91 10.20 -0.68
C ALA A 228 14.25 9.47 -0.84
N ALA A 229 15.17 9.65 0.11
CA ALA A 229 16.47 8.95 0.12
C ALA A 229 16.29 7.43 0.21
N ALA A 230 15.42 6.94 1.11
CA ALA A 230 15.12 5.51 1.24
C ALA A 230 14.42 4.95 -0.02
N ALA A 231 13.50 5.72 -0.62
CA ALA A 231 12.81 5.36 -1.86
C ALA A 231 13.78 5.21 -3.04
N GLY A 232 14.97 5.80 -2.99
CA GLY A 232 16.02 5.64 -3.99
C GLY A 232 16.37 4.17 -4.29
N ILE A 233 16.33 3.28 -3.29
CA ILE A 233 16.59 1.83 -3.50
C ILE A 233 15.47 1.20 -4.34
N THR A 234 14.21 1.49 -4.02
CA THR A 234 13.06 1.07 -4.86
C THR A 234 13.14 1.71 -6.25
N GLY A 235 13.66 2.94 -6.36
CA GLY A 235 13.95 3.62 -7.61
C GLY A 235 14.93 2.86 -8.49
N VAL A 236 16.01 2.31 -7.92
CA VAL A 236 16.96 1.46 -8.65
C VAL A 236 16.29 0.18 -9.16
N LEU A 237 15.47 -0.48 -8.32
CA LEU A 237 14.71 -1.68 -8.72
C LEU A 237 13.73 -1.37 -9.85
N LEU A 238 13.04 -0.23 -9.78
CA LEU A 238 12.13 0.24 -10.82
C LEU A 238 12.88 0.60 -12.11
N ALA A 239 14.03 1.27 -12.01
CA ALA A 239 14.87 1.63 -13.15
C ALA A 239 15.34 0.38 -13.91
N ALA A 240 15.75 -0.67 -13.20
CA ALA A 240 16.12 -1.95 -13.80
C ALA A 240 14.95 -2.59 -14.57
N ARG A 241 13.72 -2.48 -14.03
CA ARG A 241 12.50 -2.98 -14.69
C ARG A 241 12.13 -2.15 -15.92
N LEU A 242 12.20 -0.83 -15.85
CA LEU A 242 11.79 0.08 -16.92
C LEU A 242 12.86 0.28 -18.01
N ALA A 243 14.14 0.20 -17.65
CA ALA A 243 15.29 0.68 -18.43
C ALA A 243 15.21 2.19 -18.78
N VAL A 244 14.75 2.99 -17.81
CA VAL A 244 14.77 4.47 -17.86
C VAL A 244 15.36 4.99 -16.54
N PRO A 245 15.96 6.18 -16.51
CA PRO A 245 16.41 6.80 -15.26
C PRO A 245 15.23 7.02 -14.31
N VAL A 246 15.46 6.76 -13.02
CA VAL A 246 14.50 6.99 -11.94
C VAL A 246 15.16 7.87 -10.88
N VAL A 247 14.48 8.93 -10.47
CA VAL A 247 14.91 9.85 -9.40
C VAL A 247 13.82 9.87 -8.34
N ALA A 248 14.16 9.72 -7.07
CA ALA A 248 13.18 9.83 -5.99
C ALA A 248 12.99 11.28 -5.55
N ALA A 249 11.77 11.65 -5.18
CA ALA A 249 11.45 12.97 -4.63
C ALA A 249 10.29 12.89 -3.63
N ALA A 250 10.33 13.75 -2.62
CA ALA A 250 9.25 13.89 -1.65
C ALA A 250 8.17 14.86 -2.16
N LEU A 251 6.90 14.47 -2.05
CA LEU A 251 5.73 15.29 -2.41
C LEU A 251 5.49 16.39 -1.38
N ASP A 252 5.84 16.13 -0.12
CA ASP A 252 5.66 17.00 1.04
C ASP A 252 6.86 17.94 1.28
N VAL A 253 7.82 17.98 0.35
CA VAL A 253 8.94 18.92 0.37
C VAL A 253 8.81 19.90 -0.81
N PRO A 254 8.64 21.22 -0.54
CA PRO A 254 8.47 22.21 -1.59
C PRO A 254 9.60 22.19 -2.63
N GLY A 255 9.24 22.12 -3.91
CA GLY A 255 10.16 22.16 -5.05
C GLY A 255 10.97 20.87 -5.30
N ALA A 256 10.87 19.86 -4.44
CA ALA A 256 11.66 18.63 -4.59
C ALA A 256 11.28 17.86 -5.89
N VAL A 257 9.99 17.76 -6.20
CA VAL A 257 9.53 17.09 -7.43
C VAL A 257 9.93 17.87 -8.67
N ALA A 258 9.77 19.21 -8.68
CA ALA A 258 10.21 20.06 -9.77
C ALA A 258 11.72 19.95 -10.02
N GLY A 259 12.53 19.94 -8.97
CA GLY A 259 13.98 19.73 -9.06
C GLY A 259 14.35 18.36 -9.62
N ALA A 260 13.64 17.29 -9.23
CA ALA A 260 13.86 15.95 -9.78
C ALA A 260 13.49 15.86 -11.28
N VAL A 261 12.41 16.53 -11.70
CA VAL A 261 12.03 16.65 -13.11
C VAL A 261 13.09 17.43 -13.90
N GLU A 262 13.58 18.55 -13.37
CA GLU A 262 14.66 19.33 -13.98
C GLU A 262 15.94 18.50 -14.13
N HIS A 263 16.30 17.72 -13.10
CA HIS A 263 17.44 16.81 -13.14
C HIS A 263 17.31 15.75 -14.24
N LEU A 264 16.13 15.14 -14.40
CA LEU A 264 15.86 14.20 -15.49
C LEU A 264 15.98 14.87 -16.86
N ARG A 265 15.46 16.10 -17.02
CA ARG A 265 15.58 16.85 -18.28
C ARG A 265 17.03 17.20 -18.60
N ALA A 266 17.81 17.63 -17.60
CA ALA A 266 19.23 17.93 -17.74
C ALA A 266 20.07 16.70 -18.12
N THR A 267 19.62 15.50 -17.75
CA THR A 267 20.28 14.22 -18.10
C THR A 267 19.75 13.59 -19.40
N GLY A 268 18.81 14.26 -20.08
CA GLY A 268 18.38 13.92 -21.44
C GLY A 268 16.95 13.38 -21.57
N SER A 269 16.22 13.19 -20.46
CA SER A 269 14.79 12.82 -20.50
C SER A 269 13.97 13.93 -21.14
N GLN A 270 13.14 13.60 -22.11
CA GLN A 270 12.26 14.56 -22.80
C GLN A 270 10.82 14.48 -22.29
N ARG A 271 10.43 13.32 -21.75
CA ARG A 271 9.09 13.03 -21.26
C ARG A 271 9.17 12.37 -19.87
N PRO A 272 9.54 13.12 -18.82
CA PRO A 272 9.44 12.64 -17.46
C PRO A 272 8.00 12.32 -17.08
N ALA A 273 7.81 11.35 -16.20
CA ALA A 273 6.50 11.04 -15.62
C ALA A 273 6.63 10.86 -14.09
N LEU A 274 5.55 11.14 -13.37
CA LEU A 274 5.48 10.93 -11.93
C LEU A 274 4.95 9.52 -11.63
N ALA A 275 5.56 8.86 -10.66
CA ALA A 275 5.22 7.51 -10.23
C ALA A 275 5.09 7.49 -8.70
N PRO A 276 3.88 7.51 -8.15
CA PRO A 276 3.70 7.50 -6.70
C PRO A 276 4.07 6.15 -6.06
N LEU A 277 5.05 6.19 -5.17
CA LEU A 277 5.36 5.16 -4.17
C LEU A 277 4.63 5.50 -2.86
N VAL A 278 3.31 5.59 -2.95
CA VAL A 278 2.40 5.76 -1.80
C VAL A 278 1.23 4.81 -1.98
N ILE A 279 0.75 4.23 -0.88
CA ILE A 279 -0.35 3.26 -0.86
C ILE A 279 -1.68 3.97 -1.05
N GLY A 280 -1.83 5.13 -0.42
CA GLY A 280 -2.99 6.01 -0.56
C GLY A 280 -3.27 6.75 0.74
N PRO A 281 -3.60 6.04 1.84
CA PRO A 281 -3.99 6.68 3.09
C PRO A 281 -2.96 7.67 3.64
N GLU A 282 -1.66 7.40 3.45
CA GLU A 282 -0.57 8.24 3.96
C GLU A 282 -0.38 9.56 3.23
N ALA A 283 -0.95 9.72 2.03
CA ALA A 283 -0.68 10.84 1.15
C ALA A 283 -1.97 11.59 0.77
N PRO A 284 -2.08 12.88 1.12
CA PRO A 284 -3.17 13.72 0.62
C PRO A 284 -3.22 13.74 -0.92
N GLU A 285 -4.41 13.58 -1.49
CA GLU A 285 -4.59 13.49 -2.96
C GLU A 285 -4.17 14.78 -3.69
N ASP A 286 -4.30 15.93 -3.03
CA ASP A 286 -3.96 17.25 -3.55
C ASP A 286 -2.45 17.45 -3.74
N LEU A 287 -1.59 16.78 -2.96
CA LEU A 287 -0.14 16.88 -3.13
C LEU A 287 0.31 16.36 -4.51
N LEU A 288 -0.24 15.22 -4.94
CA LEU A 288 0.11 14.66 -6.24
C LEU A 288 -0.43 15.53 -7.38
N LEU A 289 -1.65 16.05 -7.22
CA LEU A 289 -2.26 16.94 -8.20
C LEU A 289 -1.42 18.23 -8.36
N ALA A 290 -1.05 18.87 -7.25
CA ALA A 290 -0.21 20.06 -7.25
C ALA A 290 1.14 19.81 -7.92
N ALA A 291 1.78 18.66 -7.64
CA ALA A 291 3.03 18.28 -8.29
C ALA A 291 2.87 18.06 -9.81
N CYS A 292 1.74 17.51 -10.27
CA CYS A 292 1.45 17.37 -11.70
C CYS A 292 1.28 18.75 -12.36
N GLU A 293 0.53 19.66 -11.72
CA GLU A 293 0.29 21.02 -12.22
C GLU A 293 1.59 21.83 -12.28
N GLU A 294 2.42 21.78 -11.23
CA GLU A 294 3.69 22.49 -11.15
C GLU A 294 4.68 22.03 -12.23
N THR A 295 4.78 20.71 -12.45
CA THR A 295 5.80 20.13 -13.34
C THR A 295 5.34 19.94 -14.79
N GLY A 296 4.03 19.95 -15.02
CA GLY A 296 3.39 19.58 -16.29
C GLY A 296 3.58 18.12 -16.67
N CYS A 297 4.03 17.26 -15.74
CA CYS A 297 4.28 15.84 -16.03
C CYS A 297 3.01 15.00 -15.81
N PRO A 298 2.75 14.00 -16.66
CA PRO A 298 1.69 13.03 -16.39
C PRO A 298 2.08 12.13 -15.20
N SER A 299 1.09 11.65 -14.47
CA SER A 299 1.29 10.77 -13.31
C SER A 299 0.52 9.47 -13.43
N ALA A 300 1.08 8.42 -12.84
CA ALA A 300 0.31 7.24 -12.45
C ALA A 300 -0.50 7.51 -11.17
N ALA A 301 -1.45 6.63 -10.86
CA ALA A 301 -2.17 6.64 -9.59
C ALA A 301 -1.30 6.10 -8.43
N ALA A 302 -1.71 6.36 -7.19
CA ALA A 302 -1.20 5.70 -6.00
C ALA A 302 -1.30 4.17 -6.11
N LEU A 303 -0.52 3.42 -5.31
CA LEU A 303 -0.48 1.96 -5.38
C LEU A 303 -1.86 1.33 -5.10
N GLY A 304 -2.63 1.89 -4.16
CA GLY A 304 -3.91 1.34 -3.73
C GLY A 304 -3.79 -0.10 -3.23
N ALA A 305 -4.84 -0.89 -3.37
CA ALA A 305 -4.88 -2.27 -2.90
C ALA A 305 -4.30 -3.28 -3.90
N TYR A 306 -3.06 -3.08 -4.35
CA TYR A 306 -2.47 -3.99 -5.33
C TYR A 306 -2.10 -5.35 -4.71
N PRO A 307 -2.35 -6.51 -5.36
CA PRO A 307 -2.12 -7.83 -4.77
C PRO A 307 -0.72 -8.09 -4.22
N THR A 308 0.31 -7.50 -4.83
CA THR A 308 1.70 -7.65 -4.37
C THR A 308 1.95 -6.99 -3.00
N LEU A 309 1.14 -5.99 -2.61
CA LEU A 309 1.19 -5.41 -1.26
C LEU A 309 0.66 -6.38 -0.21
N GLY A 310 -0.42 -7.11 -0.50
CA GLY A 310 -0.93 -8.14 0.43
C GLY A 310 0.10 -9.26 0.68
N GLN A 311 0.84 -9.66 -0.36
CA GLN A 311 1.95 -10.61 -0.24
C GLN A 311 3.11 -10.06 0.60
N LEU A 312 3.43 -8.78 0.42
CA LEU A 312 4.48 -8.10 1.16
C LEU A 312 4.12 -7.96 2.65
N ILE A 313 2.89 -7.54 2.95
CA ILE A 313 2.35 -7.46 4.32
C ILE A 313 2.38 -8.83 5.00
N ALA A 314 1.92 -9.87 4.30
CA ALA A 314 1.98 -11.25 4.79
C ALA A 314 3.42 -11.69 5.10
N SER A 315 4.36 -11.37 4.21
CA SER A 315 5.77 -11.74 4.38
C SER A 315 6.41 -11.01 5.57
N ALA A 316 6.13 -9.71 5.73
CA ALA A 316 6.62 -8.92 6.85
C ALA A 316 6.10 -9.46 8.19
N TYR A 317 4.82 -9.82 8.25
CA TYR A 317 4.22 -10.42 9.44
C TYR A 317 4.81 -11.80 9.76
N LEU A 318 4.91 -12.70 8.77
CA LEU A 318 5.45 -14.04 8.99
C LEU A 318 6.92 -14.00 9.43
N ALA A 319 7.71 -13.05 8.92
CA ALA A 319 9.09 -12.84 9.34
C ALA A 319 9.21 -12.30 10.78
N ALA A 320 8.16 -11.67 11.29
CA ALA A 320 8.10 -11.17 12.67
C ALA A 320 7.68 -12.24 13.68
N LEU A 321 7.07 -13.34 13.22
CA LEU A 321 6.68 -14.44 14.10
C LEU A 321 7.91 -15.18 14.66
N PRO A 322 7.85 -15.65 15.92
CA PRO A 322 8.90 -16.49 16.47
C PRO A 322 9.05 -17.77 15.63
N GLU A 323 10.28 -18.20 15.40
CA GLU A 323 10.54 -19.45 14.67
C GLU A 323 9.86 -20.63 15.40
N PRO A 324 9.22 -21.56 14.68
CA PRO A 324 8.65 -22.74 15.31
C PRO A 324 9.78 -23.53 15.97
N VAL A 325 9.67 -23.74 17.28
CA VAL A 325 10.59 -24.62 18.01
C VAL A 325 10.42 -26.01 17.42
N ALA A 326 11.41 -26.49 16.68
CA ALA A 326 11.42 -27.85 16.17
C ALA A 326 11.32 -28.81 17.37
N GLU A 327 10.23 -29.58 17.45
CA GLU A 327 10.13 -30.65 18.44
C GLU A 327 11.32 -31.60 18.23
N PRO A 328 12.13 -31.88 19.27
CA PRO A 328 13.22 -32.83 19.14
C PRO A 328 12.63 -34.18 18.74
N LEU A 329 13.09 -34.72 17.60
CA LEU A 329 12.73 -36.04 17.13
C LEU A 329 12.89 -37.05 18.29
N PRO A 330 11.90 -37.94 18.54
CA PRO A 330 12.03 -38.93 19.60
C PRO A 330 13.26 -39.79 19.32
N THR A 331 14.24 -39.72 20.22
CA THR A 331 15.40 -40.63 20.23
C THR A 331 14.84 -42.04 20.35
N GLU A 332 14.96 -42.85 19.29
CA GLU A 332 14.64 -44.28 19.37
C GLU A 332 15.42 -44.88 20.54
N GLU A 333 14.69 -45.32 21.56
CA GLU A 333 15.24 -46.09 22.67
C GLU A 333 15.87 -47.37 22.09
N LEU A 334 17.19 -47.38 22.02
CA LEU A 334 17.99 -48.57 21.81
C LEU A 334 17.64 -49.55 22.92
N LEU A 335 16.86 -50.57 22.55
CA LEU A 335 16.66 -51.81 23.29
C LEU A 335 18.03 -52.41 23.63
N THR A 336 18.56 -52.11 24.80
CA THR A 336 19.63 -52.90 25.40
C THR A 336 19.00 -54.14 26.02
N GLU A 337 19.17 -55.26 25.32
CA GLU A 337 18.85 -56.59 25.81
C GLU A 337 19.56 -56.86 27.15
N GLU A 338 18.79 -57.30 28.15
CA GLU A 338 19.36 -57.79 29.42
C GLU A 338 20.02 -59.16 29.19
N PRO A 339 21.25 -59.40 29.70
CA PRO A 339 21.82 -60.73 29.66
C PRO A 339 21.22 -61.59 30.78
N VAL A 340 20.41 -62.57 30.39
CA VAL A 340 20.15 -63.74 31.21
C VAL A 340 21.44 -64.56 31.32
N ALA A 341 21.96 -64.72 32.54
CA ALA A 341 22.83 -65.84 32.88
C ALA A 341 22.66 -66.18 34.36
N GLY A 342 22.02 -67.31 34.62
CA GLY A 342 22.12 -68.02 35.88
C GLY A 342 23.30 -68.99 35.85
N GLU A 343 23.99 -69.11 36.98
CA GLU A 343 24.33 -70.34 37.72
C GLU A 343 24.99 -69.96 39.05
#